data_AF-A0A925D564-F1
#
_entry.id   AF-A0A925D564-F1
#
_cell.length_a   1.000
_cell.length_b   1.000
_cell.length_c   1.000
_cell.angle_alpha   90.00
_cell.angle_beta   90.00
_cell.angle_gamma   90.00
#
_symmetry.space_group_name_H-M   'P 1'
#
loop_
_entity.id
_entity.type
_entity.pdbx_description
1 polymer ?
#
loop_
_entity_poly.entity_id
_entity_poly.type
_entity_poly.pdbx_seq_one_letter_code
_entity_poly.pdbx_strand_id
1 'polypeptide(L)'
;MAVLAFFGSALECPKGLAAPPEQQAISSKSSIYDADPEHLWNRLHRAFWVRTGPDGKEYGHDRLDPYLWRETKHLLEGDSHQQAIAVLDEFLTAHGENLVKDPLKRAVLQRDLWTVFDWSTESLDKRHGATSRALQSRLATIIQRLALTPEQIKEIPENYAAAVKFKAFAQTHDPDHPEQPFLPPYLLQKDGPWVELLIDNNSAVTASRHVLDFGARSAFRVFLRLPEGRKATLEYMARLNNFPQPWLPGENPARGRELLRLNPELPQFPAGTQVALVRQMLLIDKDGELAATGITETVQLRVFGKIDAQYPYEFSLSRVSLFAGKSGGLRPLEPDEKDLRTQLLVSGYDEFELPDNGDFSRKMRVTMQSCRGCHERTGIFAIPSYIGGTYPRPQYHLPLLGAGYGDEQGRLSAQKKREQYSWGLLRGLWED
;
A
#
# COMPACT_ATOMS: atom_id res chain seq x y z
N MET A 1 33.39 23.27 -69.45
CA MET A 1 33.23 23.81 -68.08
C MET A 1 31.85 23.37 -67.58
N ALA A 2 31.68 22.13 -67.13
CA ALA A 2 32.02 21.59 -65.80
C ALA A 2 31.27 22.29 -64.66
N VAL A 3 30.15 21.69 -64.19
CA VAL A 3 29.83 21.50 -62.76
C VAL A 3 29.00 20.22 -62.62
N LEU A 4 29.45 19.35 -61.73
CA LEU A 4 28.96 18.01 -61.42
C LEU A 4 27.63 18.01 -60.65
N ALA A 5 26.87 16.95 -60.87
CA ALA A 5 25.73 16.51 -60.06
C ALA A 5 26.19 16.05 -58.67
N PHE A 6 25.56 16.59 -57.61
CA PHE A 6 25.70 16.11 -56.24
C PHE A 6 24.55 15.15 -55.91
N PHE A 7 24.94 13.93 -55.54
CA PHE A 7 24.07 12.91 -54.95
C PHE A 7 23.60 13.34 -53.55
N GLY A 8 22.31 13.17 -53.29
CA GLY A 8 21.73 13.29 -51.95
C GLY A 8 22.05 12.07 -51.10
N SER A 9 22.85 12.25 -50.06
CA SER A 9 23.06 11.24 -49.01
C SER A 9 21.86 11.23 -48.07
N ALA A 10 21.14 10.11 -48.05
CA ALA A 10 20.20 9.79 -46.99
C ALA A 10 20.99 9.55 -45.69
N LEU A 11 20.72 10.35 -44.67
CA LEU A 11 21.20 10.10 -43.31
C LEU A 11 20.43 8.90 -42.74
N GLU A 12 21.17 7.84 -42.48
CA GLU A 12 20.72 6.60 -41.85
C GLU A 12 20.26 6.86 -40.41
N CYS A 13 19.04 6.44 -40.08
CA CYS A 13 18.56 6.32 -38.70
C CYS A 13 19.39 5.25 -37.96
N PRO A 14 19.95 5.53 -36.77
CA PRO A 14 20.57 4.49 -35.97
C PRO A 14 19.50 3.52 -35.45
N LYS A 15 19.47 2.32 -36.03
CA LYS A 15 18.80 1.15 -35.46
C LYS A 15 19.52 0.77 -34.17
N GLY A 16 18.86 0.93 -33.02
CA GLY A 16 19.42 0.46 -31.76
C GLY A 16 18.75 1.04 -30.52
N LEU A 17 17.42 1.05 -30.45
CA LEU A 17 16.75 1.06 -29.15
C LEU A 17 16.65 -0.39 -28.71
N ALA A 18 17.45 -0.75 -27.70
CA ALA A 18 17.27 -2.01 -26.99
C ALA A 18 15.81 -2.11 -26.55
N ALA A 19 15.17 -3.22 -26.89
CA ALA A 19 13.84 -3.52 -26.38
C ALA A 19 13.86 -3.41 -24.83
N PRO A 20 12.77 -2.90 -24.21
CA PRO A 20 12.63 -2.94 -22.76
C PRO A 20 12.83 -4.38 -22.27
N PRO A 21 13.36 -4.59 -21.06
CA PRO A 21 13.39 -5.93 -20.49
C PRO A 21 11.94 -6.44 -20.47
N GLU A 22 11.71 -7.44 -21.31
CA GLU A 22 10.53 -8.27 -21.32
C GLU A 22 10.21 -8.61 -19.86
N GLN A 23 8.97 -8.34 -19.42
CA GLN A 23 8.46 -8.88 -18.16
C GLN A 23 8.83 -10.35 -18.17
N GLN A 24 9.84 -10.73 -17.37
CA GLN A 24 10.17 -12.12 -17.20
C GLN A 24 8.88 -12.76 -16.72
N ALA A 25 8.30 -13.58 -17.60
CA ALA A 25 7.25 -14.50 -17.24
C ALA A 25 7.80 -15.26 -16.03
N ILE A 26 7.37 -14.85 -14.84
CA ILE A 26 7.63 -15.59 -13.62
C ILE A 26 7.09 -16.97 -13.95
N SER A 27 7.99 -17.96 -13.97
CA SER A 27 7.61 -19.34 -14.27
C SER A 27 6.37 -19.70 -13.44
N SER A 28 5.50 -20.56 -13.97
CA SER A 28 4.26 -21.03 -13.32
C SER A 28 4.44 -21.64 -11.93
N LYS A 29 5.67 -21.71 -11.43
CA LYS A 29 6.03 -21.94 -10.04
C LYS A 29 6.76 -20.72 -9.47
N SER A 30 6.08 -19.95 -8.62
CA SER A 30 6.65 -18.75 -7.98
C SER A 30 7.70 -19.12 -6.93
N SER A 31 8.97 -18.80 -7.19
CA SER A 31 10.11 -18.98 -6.28
C SER A 31 10.40 -17.69 -5.49
N ILE A 32 9.49 -17.31 -4.59
CA ILE A 32 9.56 -16.01 -3.88
C ILE A 32 10.47 -16.11 -2.65
N TYR A 33 10.19 -17.06 -1.76
CA TYR A 33 10.90 -17.20 -0.49
C TYR A 33 12.14 -18.09 -0.60
N ASP A 34 12.10 -19.07 -1.50
CA ASP A 34 13.19 -19.99 -1.75
C ASP A 34 13.39 -20.22 -3.25
N ALA A 35 14.60 -20.64 -3.64
CA ALA A 35 14.94 -20.96 -5.01
C ALA A 35 14.26 -22.25 -5.48
N ASP A 36 14.00 -23.19 -4.57
CA ASP A 36 13.19 -24.37 -4.86
C ASP A 36 11.70 -23.98 -4.97
N PRO A 37 11.07 -24.09 -6.16
CA PRO A 37 9.66 -23.78 -6.32
C PRO A 37 8.73 -24.62 -5.44
N GLU A 38 9.12 -25.85 -5.07
CA GLU A 38 8.33 -26.75 -4.24
C GLU A 38 8.61 -26.57 -2.74
N HIS A 39 9.52 -25.65 -2.38
CA HIS A 39 9.80 -25.31 -0.99
C HIS A 39 8.52 -24.93 -0.24
N LEU A 40 8.41 -25.39 1.00
CA LEU A 40 7.19 -25.28 1.80
C LEU A 40 6.67 -23.83 1.93
N TRP A 41 7.56 -22.84 2.04
CA TRP A 41 7.18 -21.43 2.08
C TRP A 41 6.60 -20.91 0.76
N ASN A 42 7.12 -21.38 -0.38
CA ASN A 42 6.61 -21.03 -1.70
C ASN A 42 5.24 -21.65 -1.94
N ARG A 43 5.04 -22.92 -1.55
CA ARG A 43 3.74 -23.59 -1.61
C ARG A 43 2.71 -22.94 -0.68
N LEU A 44 3.11 -22.57 0.54
CA LEU A 44 2.26 -21.84 1.49
C LEU A 44 1.82 -20.49 0.90
N HIS A 45 2.76 -19.71 0.38
CA HIS A 45 2.46 -18.43 -0.29
C HIS A 45 1.48 -18.62 -1.44
N ARG A 46 1.77 -19.57 -2.33
CA ARG A 46 0.94 -19.87 -3.49
C ARG A 46 -0.49 -20.23 -3.10
N ALA A 47 -0.69 -21.02 -2.05
CA ALA A 47 -2.02 -21.40 -1.56
C ALA A 47 -2.88 -20.21 -1.11
N PHE A 48 -2.28 -19.09 -0.71
CA PHE A 48 -2.99 -17.91 -0.22
C PHE A 48 -3.02 -16.72 -1.19
N TRP A 49 -1.97 -16.54 -1.99
CA TRP A 49 -1.83 -15.38 -2.88
C TRP A 49 -2.24 -15.66 -4.32
N VAL A 50 -2.07 -16.91 -4.78
CA VAL A 50 -2.26 -17.25 -6.19
C VAL A 50 -3.65 -17.82 -6.39
N ARG A 51 -4.41 -17.20 -7.29
CA ARG A 51 -5.74 -17.66 -7.68
C ARG A 51 -5.80 -17.91 -9.18
N THR A 52 -6.48 -18.98 -9.56
CA THR A 52 -6.78 -19.27 -10.97
C THR A 52 -8.08 -18.58 -11.36
N GLY A 53 -8.02 -17.71 -12.36
CA GLY A 53 -9.18 -17.03 -12.93
C GLY A 53 -10.08 -17.98 -13.74
N PRO A 54 -11.32 -17.56 -14.07
CA PRO A 54 -12.19 -18.30 -14.98
C PRO A 54 -11.59 -18.54 -16.37
N ASP A 55 -10.57 -17.75 -16.75
CA ASP A 55 -9.80 -17.90 -17.99
C ASP A 55 -8.65 -18.92 -17.89
N GLY A 56 -8.52 -19.60 -16.74
CA GLY A 56 -7.50 -20.60 -16.47
C GLY A 56 -6.12 -20.02 -16.14
N LYS A 57 -5.97 -18.69 -16.06
CA LYS A 57 -4.68 -18.06 -15.74
C LYS A 57 -4.51 -17.86 -14.24
N GLU A 58 -3.27 -17.84 -13.81
CA GLU A 58 -2.90 -17.54 -12.42
C GLU A 58 -2.65 -16.05 -12.20
N TYR A 59 -3.12 -15.57 -11.06
CA TYR A 59 -3.02 -14.18 -10.66
C TYR A 59 -2.49 -14.10 -9.24
N GLY A 60 -1.67 -13.08 -8.94
CA GLY A 60 -1.35 -12.70 -7.56
C GLY A 60 0.03 -13.10 -7.06
N HIS A 61 0.86 -13.71 -7.91
CA HIS A 61 2.18 -14.24 -7.54
C HIS A 61 2.99 -13.32 -6.63
N ASP A 62 3.28 -12.08 -7.03
CA ASP A 62 4.02 -11.11 -6.20
C ASP A 62 3.16 -9.86 -5.89
N ARG A 63 1.84 -10.04 -5.78
CA ARG A 63 0.93 -8.95 -5.39
C ARG A 63 1.13 -8.64 -3.91
N LEU A 64 1.10 -7.36 -3.53
CA LEU A 64 1.29 -6.94 -2.13
C LEU A 64 0.24 -7.55 -1.20
N ASP A 65 -1.04 -7.28 -1.46
CA ASP A 65 -2.17 -7.79 -0.66
C ASP A 65 -2.94 -8.89 -1.42
N PRO A 66 -3.47 -9.92 -0.75
CA PRO A 66 -4.06 -11.08 -1.43
C PRO A 66 -5.42 -10.76 -2.06
N TYR A 67 -5.87 -11.64 -2.95
CA TYR A 67 -7.20 -11.59 -3.59
C TYR A 67 -8.30 -12.14 -2.67
N LEU A 68 -8.47 -11.49 -1.52
CA LEU A 68 -9.45 -11.85 -0.50
C LEU A 68 -10.45 -10.71 -0.32
N TRP A 69 -11.62 -10.87 -0.91
CA TRP A 69 -12.77 -9.98 -0.70
C TRP A 69 -13.54 -10.40 0.55
N ARG A 70 -14.36 -9.50 1.09
CA ARG A 70 -15.15 -9.81 2.29
C ARG A 70 -16.06 -11.03 2.14
N GLU A 71 -16.60 -11.26 0.93
CA GLU A 71 -17.59 -12.32 0.66
C GLU A 71 -17.01 -13.51 -0.12
N THR A 72 -15.68 -13.60 -0.29
CA THR A 72 -15.07 -14.75 -0.99
C THR A 72 -15.27 -16.06 -0.22
N LYS A 73 -15.49 -17.15 -0.95
CA LYS A 73 -15.47 -18.52 -0.43
C LYS A 73 -14.10 -19.16 -0.55
N HIS A 74 -13.18 -18.53 -1.29
CA HIS A 74 -11.79 -18.98 -1.38
C HIS A 74 -11.20 -19.10 0.02
N LEU A 75 -10.48 -20.21 0.27
CA LEU A 75 -9.95 -20.61 1.60
C LEU A 75 -11.00 -21.01 2.65
N LEU A 76 -12.30 -20.88 2.38
CA LEU A 76 -13.38 -21.26 3.30
C LEU A 76 -14.19 -22.47 2.82
N GLU A 77 -14.18 -22.76 1.52
CA GLU A 77 -14.88 -23.87 0.89
C GLU A 77 -14.01 -24.63 -0.14
N GLY A 78 -14.39 -25.89 -0.40
CA GLY A 78 -13.86 -26.71 -1.48
C GLY A 78 -12.35 -26.97 -1.42
N ASP A 79 -11.77 -27.19 -2.60
CA ASP A 79 -10.36 -27.56 -2.79
C ASP A 79 -9.40 -26.50 -2.23
N SER A 80 -9.75 -25.22 -2.36
CA SER A 80 -8.90 -24.13 -1.85
C SER A 80 -8.76 -24.17 -0.32
N HIS A 81 -9.83 -24.48 0.41
CA HIS A 81 -9.77 -24.67 1.85
C HIS A 81 -8.94 -25.91 2.21
N GLN A 82 -9.17 -27.03 1.53
CA GLN A 82 -8.43 -28.27 1.78
C GLN A 82 -6.93 -28.10 1.55
N GLN A 83 -6.54 -27.43 0.45
CA GLN A 83 -5.15 -27.13 0.13
C GLN A 83 -4.51 -26.21 1.18
N ALA A 84 -5.20 -25.15 1.58
CA ALA A 84 -4.73 -24.22 2.61
C ALA A 84 -4.50 -24.93 3.95
N ILE A 85 -5.46 -25.75 4.40
CA ILE A 85 -5.32 -26.51 5.65
C ILE A 85 -4.18 -27.52 5.57
N ALA A 86 -4.08 -28.26 4.46
CA ALA A 86 -3.03 -29.27 4.28
C ALA A 86 -1.62 -28.65 4.35
N VAL A 87 -1.38 -27.53 3.66
CA VAL A 87 -0.05 -26.88 3.68
C VAL A 87 0.26 -26.23 5.03
N LEU A 88 -0.75 -25.72 5.75
CA LEU A 88 -0.58 -25.22 7.11
C LEU A 88 -0.24 -26.34 8.11
N ASP A 89 -0.92 -27.49 8.02
CA ASP A 89 -0.66 -28.67 8.86
C ASP A 89 0.73 -29.24 8.58
N GLU A 90 1.14 -29.27 7.32
CA GLU A 90 2.51 -29.62 6.93
C GLU A 90 3.52 -28.63 7.51
N PHE A 91 3.27 -27.32 7.39
CA PHE A 91 4.13 -26.28 7.98
C PHE A 91 4.31 -26.49 9.48
N LEU A 92 3.23 -26.76 10.22
CA LEU A 92 3.29 -26.95 11.66
C LEU A 92 4.04 -28.24 12.05
N THR A 93 3.82 -29.31 11.31
CA THR A 93 4.40 -30.65 11.56
C THR A 93 5.88 -30.70 11.19
N ALA A 94 6.27 -30.10 10.07
CA ALA A 94 7.64 -30.06 9.57
C ALA A 94 8.49 -28.96 10.24
N HIS A 95 7.94 -28.22 11.20
CA HIS A 95 8.56 -27.02 11.76
C HIS A 95 9.01 -26.05 10.67
N GLY A 96 8.10 -25.74 9.75
CA GLY A 96 8.33 -24.92 8.56
C GLY A 96 8.98 -23.58 8.87
N GLU A 97 8.73 -23.01 10.04
CA GLU A 97 9.38 -21.78 10.52
C GLU A 97 10.90 -21.89 10.56
N ASN A 98 11.45 -23.10 10.69
CA ASN A 98 12.88 -23.35 10.78
C ASN A 98 13.57 -23.51 9.43
N LEU A 99 12.82 -23.65 8.34
CA LEU A 99 13.38 -23.87 7.00
C LEU A 99 14.07 -22.62 6.44
N VAL A 100 13.62 -21.41 6.82
CA VAL A 100 14.23 -20.14 6.43
C VAL A 100 14.56 -19.33 7.68
N LYS A 101 15.84 -18.95 7.82
CA LYS A 101 16.37 -18.20 8.97
C LYS A 101 16.50 -16.70 8.73
N ASP A 102 16.37 -16.26 7.48
CA ASP A 102 16.44 -14.85 7.10
C ASP A 102 15.32 -14.05 7.80
N PRO A 103 15.65 -13.07 8.66
CA PRO A 103 14.66 -12.30 9.41
C PRO A 103 13.76 -11.45 8.51
N LEU A 104 14.27 -10.93 7.38
CA LEU A 104 13.46 -10.16 6.43
C LEU A 104 12.42 -11.05 5.76
N LYS A 105 12.80 -12.25 5.32
CA LYS A 105 11.83 -13.22 4.75
C LYS A 105 10.79 -13.66 5.79
N ARG A 106 11.21 -13.91 7.03
CA ARG A 106 10.31 -14.24 8.15
C ARG A 106 9.30 -13.13 8.43
N ALA A 107 9.76 -11.88 8.47
CA ALA A 107 8.92 -10.70 8.65
C ALA A 107 7.84 -10.60 7.56
N VAL A 108 8.24 -10.70 6.28
CA VAL A 108 7.31 -10.63 5.15
C VAL A 108 6.29 -11.77 5.20
N LEU A 109 6.72 -13.01 5.47
CA LEU A 109 5.79 -14.14 5.58
C LEU A 109 4.83 -13.96 6.77
N GLN A 110 5.30 -13.49 7.93
CA GLN A 110 4.42 -13.20 9.06
C GLN A 110 3.37 -12.15 8.67
N ARG A 111 3.80 -11.06 8.03
CA ARG A 111 2.92 -9.97 7.58
C ARG A 111 1.84 -10.47 6.63
N ASP A 112 2.20 -11.40 5.75
CA ASP A 112 1.29 -12.03 4.80
C ASP A 112 0.26 -12.92 5.51
N LEU A 113 0.71 -13.85 6.35
CA LEU A 113 -0.20 -14.73 7.10
C LEU A 113 -1.11 -13.94 8.05
N TRP A 114 -0.61 -12.86 8.64
CA TRP A 114 -1.43 -11.96 9.46
C TRP A 114 -2.53 -11.27 8.65
N THR A 115 -2.28 -10.97 7.38
CA THR A 115 -3.31 -10.42 6.49
C THR A 115 -4.47 -11.39 6.29
N VAL A 116 -4.14 -12.67 6.04
CA VAL A 116 -5.14 -13.75 5.86
C VAL A 116 -5.88 -14.02 7.17
N PHE A 117 -5.17 -14.04 8.30
CA PHE A 117 -5.77 -14.25 9.61
C PHE A 117 -6.84 -13.20 9.88
N ASP A 118 -6.50 -11.92 9.77
CA ASP A 118 -7.42 -10.81 10.00
C ASP A 118 -8.64 -10.89 9.09
N TRP A 119 -8.44 -11.11 7.78
CA TRP A 119 -9.55 -11.26 6.83
C TRP A 119 -10.50 -12.39 7.24
N SER A 120 -9.96 -13.53 7.69
CA SER A 120 -10.77 -14.68 8.09
C SER A 120 -11.70 -14.40 9.28
N THR A 121 -11.45 -13.31 10.04
CA THR A 121 -12.31 -12.87 11.15
C THR A 121 -13.45 -11.95 10.72
N GLU A 122 -13.41 -11.44 9.48
CA GLU A 122 -14.37 -10.46 8.96
C GLU A 122 -15.61 -11.10 8.30
N SER A 123 -15.59 -12.43 8.09
CA SER A 123 -16.70 -13.15 7.48
C SER A 123 -17.97 -13.00 8.32
N LEU A 124 -19.04 -12.55 7.67
CA LEU A 124 -20.36 -12.41 8.28
C LEU A 124 -21.18 -13.70 8.19
N ASP A 125 -20.75 -14.67 7.39
CA ASP A 125 -21.49 -15.90 7.17
C ASP A 125 -21.13 -16.95 8.24
N LYS A 126 -22.08 -17.17 9.15
CA LYS A 126 -21.93 -18.15 10.24
C LYS A 126 -21.69 -19.57 9.73
N ARG A 127 -22.06 -19.91 8.49
CA ARG A 127 -21.83 -21.24 7.90
C ARG A 127 -20.35 -21.57 7.79
N HIS A 128 -19.50 -20.58 7.58
CA HIS A 128 -18.04 -20.77 7.51
C HIS A 128 -17.36 -20.79 8.87
N GLY A 129 -18.10 -20.65 9.98
CA GLY A 129 -17.49 -20.52 11.30
C GLY A 129 -16.53 -21.66 11.67
N ALA A 130 -16.80 -22.90 11.25
CA ALA A 130 -15.90 -24.02 11.51
C ALA A 130 -14.63 -23.98 10.64
N THR A 131 -14.76 -23.68 9.34
CA THR A 131 -13.63 -23.60 8.41
C THR A 131 -12.76 -22.39 8.70
N SER A 132 -13.36 -21.23 9.02
CA SER A 132 -12.64 -20.04 9.51
C SER A 132 -11.85 -20.34 10.78
N ARG A 133 -12.45 -21.00 11.79
CA ARG A 133 -11.74 -21.35 13.04
C ARG A 133 -10.56 -22.29 12.79
N ALA A 134 -10.72 -23.28 11.90
CA ALA A 134 -9.65 -24.19 11.54
C ALA A 134 -8.46 -23.45 10.90
N LEU A 135 -8.75 -22.47 10.04
CA LEU A 135 -7.74 -21.61 9.42
C LEU A 135 -7.06 -20.70 10.47
N GLN A 136 -7.87 -20.03 11.31
CA GLN A 136 -7.42 -19.09 12.34
C GLN A 136 -6.47 -19.73 13.34
N SER A 137 -6.77 -20.91 13.86
CA SER A 137 -5.91 -21.56 14.86
C SER A 137 -4.52 -21.85 14.31
N ARG A 138 -4.44 -22.41 13.10
CA ARG A 138 -3.17 -22.73 12.43
C ARG A 138 -2.38 -21.48 12.08
N LEU A 139 -3.04 -20.47 11.51
CA LEU A 139 -2.41 -19.19 11.19
C LEU A 139 -1.87 -18.53 12.46
N ALA A 140 -2.64 -18.50 13.56
CA ALA A 140 -2.21 -17.92 14.82
C ALA A 140 -0.91 -18.58 15.33
N THR A 141 -0.85 -19.91 15.37
CA THR A 141 0.35 -20.66 15.78
C THR A 141 1.54 -20.38 14.86
N ILE A 142 1.34 -20.34 13.54
CA ILE A 142 2.43 -20.07 12.60
C ILE A 142 2.94 -18.63 12.71
N ILE A 143 2.04 -17.64 12.82
CA ILE A 143 2.41 -16.23 13.01
C ILE A 143 3.26 -16.08 14.29
N GLN A 144 2.91 -16.79 15.37
CA GLN A 144 3.68 -16.83 16.62
C GLN A 144 5.07 -17.44 16.38
N ARG A 145 5.15 -18.59 15.71
CA ARG A 145 6.43 -19.28 15.40
C ARG A 145 7.33 -18.50 14.45
N LEU A 146 6.76 -17.64 13.61
CA LEU A 146 7.49 -16.74 12.72
C LEU A 146 7.96 -15.46 13.42
N ALA A 147 7.37 -15.12 14.57
CA ALA A 147 7.62 -13.87 15.26
C ALA A 147 9.10 -13.67 15.58
N LEU A 148 9.56 -12.44 15.31
CA LEU A 148 10.93 -12.01 15.50
C LEU A 148 11.06 -11.36 16.88
N THR A 149 12.29 -11.32 17.41
CA THR A 149 12.54 -10.52 18.61
C THR A 149 12.45 -9.02 18.30
N PRO A 150 12.18 -8.17 19.31
CA PRO A 150 12.20 -6.72 19.13
C PRO A 150 13.52 -6.21 18.53
N GLU A 151 14.65 -6.84 18.86
CA GLU A 151 15.98 -6.52 18.32
C GLU A 151 16.07 -6.87 16.83
N GLN A 152 15.63 -8.08 16.46
CA GLN A 152 15.61 -8.52 15.06
C GLN A 152 14.74 -7.60 14.19
N ILE A 153 13.59 -7.14 14.72
CA ILE A 153 12.71 -6.20 14.00
C ILE A 153 13.42 -4.86 13.75
N LYS A 154 14.17 -4.34 14.73
CA LYS A 154 14.94 -3.10 14.58
C LYS A 154 16.08 -3.22 13.57
N GLU A 155 16.61 -4.43 13.38
CA GLU A 155 17.69 -4.71 12.42
C GLU A 155 17.19 -4.90 10.99
N ILE A 156 15.88 -5.00 10.76
CA ILE A 156 15.32 -5.12 9.42
C ILE A 156 15.70 -3.87 8.58
N PRO A 157 16.33 -4.04 7.40
CA PRO A 157 16.79 -2.90 6.61
C PRO A 157 15.67 -1.97 6.13
N GLU A 158 15.94 -0.67 6.13
CA GLU A 158 15.07 0.33 5.51
C GLU A 158 15.15 0.28 3.98
N ASN A 159 14.13 -0.30 3.36
CA ASN A 159 14.13 -0.60 1.93
C ASN A 159 13.98 0.66 1.06
N TYR A 160 13.26 1.70 1.52
CA TYR A 160 13.19 3.00 0.86
C TYR A 160 14.56 3.68 0.79
N ALA A 161 15.28 3.71 1.91
CA ALA A 161 16.62 4.29 1.97
C ALA A 161 17.60 3.55 1.06
N ALA A 162 17.49 2.21 0.99
CA ALA A 162 18.24 1.41 0.04
C ALA A 162 17.94 1.79 -1.42
N ALA A 163 16.66 1.89 -1.80
CA ALA A 163 16.25 2.26 -3.16
C ALA A 163 16.83 3.62 -3.60
N VAL A 164 16.77 4.62 -2.72
CA VAL A 164 17.35 5.95 -2.95
C VAL A 164 18.88 5.88 -3.07
N LYS A 165 19.56 5.14 -2.19
CA LYS A 165 21.02 4.98 -2.20
C LYS A 165 21.52 4.33 -3.49
N PHE A 166 20.79 3.34 -4.00
CA PHE A 166 21.10 2.68 -5.27
C PHE A 166 20.79 3.54 -6.50
N LYS A 167 20.15 4.72 -6.32
CA LYS A 167 19.68 5.58 -7.42
C LYS A 167 18.86 4.78 -8.44
N ALA A 168 18.01 3.87 -7.95
CA ALA A 168 17.21 2.98 -8.78
C ALA A 168 16.19 3.74 -9.65
N PHE A 169 15.85 4.98 -9.26
CA PHE A 169 14.86 5.83 -9.90
C PHE A 169 15.36 7.28 -9.97
N ALA A 170 14.73 8.09 -10.80
CA ALA A 170 14.92 9.54 -10.77
C ALA A 170 14.63 10.07 -9.36
N GLN A 171 15.35 11.10 -8.93
CA GLN A 171 15.24 11.63 -7.56
C GLN A 171 14.25 12.80 -7.44
N THR A 172 13.83 13.35 -8.58
CA THR A 172 12.94 14.50 -8.67
C THR A 172 11.96 14.29 -9.80
N HIS A 173 10.79 14.89 -9.67
CA HIS A 173 9.83 15.01 -10.77
C HIS A 173 10.45 15.81 -11.92
N ASP A 174 10.29 15.30 -13.13
CA ASP A 174 10.59 16.00 -14.37
C ASP A 174 9.27 16.49 -15.01
N PRO A 175 9.02 17.81 -15.07
CA PRO A 175 7.83 18.35 -15.71
C PRO A 175 7.75 18.09 -17.22
N ASP A 176 8.89 17.87 -17.89
CA ASP A 176 8.95 17.59 -19.33
C ASP A 176 8.69 16.10 -19.61
N HIS A 177 8.91 15.24 -18.60
CA HIS A 177 8.66 13.80 -18.62
C HIS A 177 7.79 13.36 -17.41
N PRO A 178 6.54 13.85 -17.30
CA PRO A 178 5.67 13.60 -16.14
C PRO A 178 5.20 12.15 -16.00
N GLU A 179 5.44 11.30 -16.99
CA GLU A 179 5.25 9.86 -16.93
C GLU A 179 6.40 9.13 -16.24
N GLN A 180 7.59 9.75 -16.13
CA GLN A 180 8.77 9.11 -15.57
C GLN A 180 8.64 9.01 -14.04
N PRO A 181 8.65 7.80 -13.45
CA PRO A 181 8.57 7.65 -12.01
C PRO A 181 9.83 8.17 -11.32
N PHE A 182 9.63 8.82 -10.18
CA PHE A 182 10.72 9.32 -9.33
C PHE A 182 10.51 8.93 -7.87
N LEU A 183 11.60 8.72 -7.14
CA LEU A 183 11.60 8.41 -5.72
C LEU A 183 12.43 9.45 -4.96
N PRO A 184 11.79 10.39 -4.22
CA PRO A 184 12.49 11.53 -3.67
C PRO A 184 13.45 11.13 -2.53
N PRO A 185 14.70 11.63 -2.53
CA PRO A 185 15.57 11.46 -1.38
C PRO A 185 15.00 12.23 -0.17
N TYR A 186 15.41 11.81 1.03
CA TYR A 186 15.10 12.50 2.28
C TYR A 186 13.62 12.56 2.69
N LEU A 187 12.74 11.80 2.03
CA LEU A 187 11.29 11.75 2.34
C LEU A 187 11.02 11.41 3.81
N LEU A 188 11.71 10.40 4.35
CA LEU A 188 11.50 9.90 5.71
C LEU A 188 12.42 10.56 6.76
N GLN A 189 13.24 11.55 6.36
CA GLN A 189 14.19 12.18 7.29
C GLN A 189 13.55 13.31 8.09
N LYS A 190 13.85 13.36 9.40
CA LYS A 190 13.30 14.34 10.36
C LYS A 190 13.39 15.77 9.89
N ASP A 191 14.59 16.18 9.51
CA ASP A 191 14.93 17.55 9.16
C ASP A 191 15.02 17.74 7.64
N GLY A 192 14.47 16.78 6.89
CA GLY A 192 14.40 16.81 5.43
C GLY A 192 13.43 17.86 4.89
N PRO A 193 13.39 18.03 3.55
CA PRO A 193 12.50 18.98 2.91
C PRO A 193 11.01 18.61 3.00
N TRP A 194 10.70 17.38 3.41
CA TRP A 194 9.36 16.86 3.61
C TRP A 194 8.93 16.98 5.06
N VAL A 195 7.70 17.46 5.29
CA VAL A 195 7.09 17.55 6.61
C VAL A 195 6.05 16.44 6.73
N GLU A 196 6.24 15.53 7.68
CA GLU A 196 5.20 14.55 8.03
C GLU A 196 4.03 15.27 8.71
N LEU A 197 2.82 14.98 8.25
CA LEU A 197 1.60 15.53 8.80
C LEU A 197 1.10 14.65 9.95
N LEU A 198 0.92 15.26 11.11
CA LEU A 198 0.12 14.73 12.21
C LEU A 198 -1.18 15.52 12.31
N ILE A 199 -2.23 14.88 12.84
CA ILE A 199 -3.51 15.54 13.06
C ILE A 199 -3.90 15.52 14.54
N ASP A 200 -4.62 16.56 14.96
CA ASP A 200 -5.29 16.68 16.26
C ASP A 200 -4.37 16.39 17.45
N ASN A 201 -3.25 17.11 17.50
CA ASN A 201 -2.21 16.94 18.51
C ASN A 201 -1.79 15.48 18.68
N ASN A 202 -1.71 14.78 17.55
CA ASN A 202 -1.24 13.42 17.49
C ASN A 202 -2.14 12.41 18.25
N SER A 203 -3.43 12.71 18.33
CA SER A 203 -4.44 11.81 18.92
C SER A 203 -5.11 10.89 17.89
N ALA A 204 -4.88 11.10 16.59
CA ALA A 204 -5.50 10.36 15.51
C ALA A 204 -4.53 10.02 14.37
N VAL A 205 -4.81 8.90 13.70
CA VAL A 205 -4.09 8.49 12.49
C VAL A 205 -4.38 9.44 11.31
N THR A 206 -3.33 9.92 10.64
CA THR A 206 -3.44 10.96 9.62
C THR A 206 -4.19 10.49 8.37
N ALA A 207 -4.05 9.21 8.00
CA ALA A 207 -4.73 8.59 6.87
C ALA A 207 -5.76 7.54 7.34
N SER A 208 -6.73 7.98 8.16
CA SER A 208 -7.68 7.11 8.85
C SER A 208 -8.36 6.06 7.97
N ARG A 209 -8.85 6.45 6.78
CA ARG A 209 -9.49 5.50 5.85
C ARG A 209 -8.54 4.40 5.39
N HIS A 210 -7.27 4.72 5.13
CA HIS A 210 -6.26 3.74 4.75
C HIS A 210 -5.94 2.81 5.94
N VAL A 211 -5.72 3.36 7.13
CA VAL A 211 -5.47 2.53 8.32
C VAL A 211 -6.63 1.55 8.54
N LEU A 212 -7.88 1.99 8.41
CA LEU A 212 -9.05 1.14 8.60
C LEU A 212 -9.19 0.06 7.52
N ASP A 213 -9.12 0.42 6.24
CA ASP A 213 -9.33 -0.54 5.13
C ASP A 213 -8.20 -1.58 5.02
N PHE A 214 -7.03 -1.30 5.60
CA PHE A 214 -5.92 -2.25 5.69
C PHE A 214 -5.82 -2.96 7.05
N GLY A 215 -6.84 -2.85 7.90
CA GLY A 215 -6.94 -3.56 9.18
C GLY A 215 -5.96 -3.07 10.24
N ALA A 216 -5.38 -1.88 10.08
CA ALA A 216 -4.35 -1.31 10.95
C ALA A 216 -3.08 -2.19 11.09
N ARG A 217 -2.80 -3.03 10.08
CA ARG A 217 -1.58 -3.87 10.00
C ARG A 217 -0.37 -3.12 9.41
N SER A 218 -0.57 -1.87 9.03
CA SER A 218 0.45 -0.99 8.46
C SER A 218 0.25 0.42 9.00
N ALA A 219 1.35 1.15 9.17
CA ALA A 219 1.35 2.57 9.42
C ALA A 219 1.20 3.33 8.10
N PHE A 220 0.35 4.35 8.06
CA PHE A 220 0.21 5.23 6.89
C PHE A 220 0.65 6.64 7.25
N ARG A 221 1.74 7.08 6.63
CA ARG A 221 2.41 8.36 6.90
C ARG A 221 2.19 9.30 5.73
N VAL A 222 1.69 10.51 6.02
CA VAL A 222 1.42 11.52 4.99
C VAL A 222 2.47 12.61 5.09
N PHE A 223 3.08 12.99 3.97
CA PHE A 223 4.08 14.05 3.92
C PHE A 223 3.66 15.14 2.96
N LEU A 224 4.00 16.38 3.33
CA LEU A 224 3.81 17.57 2.50
C LEU A 224 5.17 18.23 2.24
N ARG A 225 5.37 18.70 1.01
CA ARG A 225 6.53 19.51 0.63
C ARG A 225 6.08 20.64 -0.29
N LEU A 226 6.22 21.88 0.18
CA LEU A 226 6.11 23.05 -0.67
C LEU A 226 7.44 23.28 -1.43
N PRO A 227 7.39 23.85 -2.64
CA PRO A 227 8.58 24.10 -3.47
C PRO A 227 9.56 25.08 -2.80
N GLU A 228 9.07 26.00 -1.97
CA GLU A 228 9.89 26.94 -1.19
C GLU A 228 10.56 26.28 0.03
N GLY A 229 10.28 25.00 0.28
CA GLY A 229 10.97 24.16 1.25
C GLY A 229 10.27 24.02 2.61
N ARG A 230 11.00 23.43 3.56
CA ARG A 230 10.46 22.99 4.86
C ARG A 230 9.87 24.13 5.69
N LYS A 231 10.58 25.25 5.80
CA LYS A 231 10.11 26.41 6.58
C LYS A 231 8.78 26.95 6.05
N ALA A 232 8.67 27.14 4.74
CA ALA A 232 7.44 27.57 4.09
C ALA A 232 6.30 26.55 4.27
N THR A 233 6.62 25.25 4.26
CA THR A 233 5.65 24.18 4.54
C THR A 233 5.07 24.29 5.95
N LEU A 234 5.92 24.50 6.96
CA LEU A 234 5.50 24.68 8.35
C LEU A 234 4.67 25.96 8.55
N GLU A 235 5.09 27.07 7.94
CA GLU A 235 4.34 28.33 7.96
C GLU A 235 2.98 28.19 7.25
N TYR A 236 2.90 27.43 6.16
CA TYR A 236 1.66 27.12 5.48
C TYR A 236 0.71 26.30 6.37
N MET A 237 1.19 25.25 7.03
CA MET A 237 0.39 24.49 8.00
C MET A 237 -0.12 25.37 9.14
N ALA A 238 0.71 26.27 9.67
CA ALA A 238 0.28 27.23 10.69
C ALA A 238 -0.80 28.18 10.17
N ARG A 239 -0.73 28.63 8.91
CA ARG A 239 -1.81 29.44 8.30
C ARG A 239 -3.12 28.67 8.19
N LEU A 240 -3.08 27.39 7.81
CA LEU A 240 -4.26 26.53 7.75
C LEU A 240 -4.92 26.34 9.12
N ASN A 241 -4.12 26.13 10.17
CA ASN A 241 -4.62 25.94 11.54
C ASN A 241 -5.29 27.20 12.11
N ASN A 242 -4.79 28.38 11.72
CA ASN A 242 -5.27 29.67 12.23
C ASN A 242 -6.35 30.30 11.33
N PHE A 243 -6.80 29.61 10.29
CA PHE A 243 -7.78 30.16 9.36
C PHE A 243 -9.15 30.30 10.03
N PRO A 244 -9.74 31.50 10.09
CA PRO A 244 -11.04 31.71 10.71
C PRO A 244 -12.16 31.13 9.84
N GLN A 245 -13.14 30.47 10.46
CA GLN A 245 -14.33 29.95 9.77
C GLN A 245 -13.99 29.07 8.55
N PRO A 246 -13.32 27.92 8.76
CA PRO A 246 -13.01 26.99 7.67
C PRO A 246 -14.25 26.36 7.02
N TRP A 247 -15.40 26.46 7.68
CA TRP A 247 -16.68 25.98 7.22
C TRP A 247 -17.66 27.15 7.06
N LEU A 248 -18.35 27.19 5.92
CA LEU A 248 -19.44 28.12 5.64
C LEU A 248 -20.76 27.34 5.55
N PRO A 249 -21.90 27.96 5.88
CA PRO A 249 -23.21 27.41 5.54
C PRO A 249 -23.34 27.21 4.02
N GLY A 250 -24.00 26.13 3.62
CA GLY A 250 -24.30 25.78 2.24
C GLY A 250 -25.69 25.14 2.13
N GLU A 251 -26.33 25.34 0.98
CA GLU A 251 -27.65 24.79 0.69
C GLU A 251 -27.55 23.43 -0.02
N ASN A 252 -28.40 22.46 0.38
CA ASN A 252 -28.65 21.25 -0.39
C ASN A 252 -30.06 21.29 -1.00
N PRO A 253 -30.20 21.51 -2.32
CA PRO A 253 -31.52 21.54 -2.96
C PRO A 253 -32.28 20.22 -2.86
N ALA A 254 -31.59 19.08 -2.66
CA ALA A 254 -32.15 17.74 -2.73
C ALA A 254 -32.52 17.12 -1.37
N ARG A 255 -32.10 17.70 -0.23
CA ARG A 255 -32.28 17.06 1.09
C ARG A 255 -32.73 17.97 2.24
N GLY A 256 -32.95 19.27 2.01
CA GLY A 256 -33.51 20.19 3.02
C GLY A 256 -32.71 20.26 4.34
N ARG A 257 -31.41 19.96 4.32
CA ARG A 257 -30.49 20.08 5.46
C ARG A 257 -29.44 21.14 5.15
N GLU A 258 -29.13 21.99 6.12
CA GLU A 258 -27.93 22.83 6.11
C GLU A 258 -26.70 21.91 5.99
N LEU A 259 -25.91 22.09 4.93
CA LEU A 259 -24.61 21.44 4.78
C LEU A 259 -23.53 22.48 5.07
N LEU A 260 -22.52 22.10 5.86
CA LEU A 260 -21.29 22.87 5.92
C LEU A 260 -20.50 22.61 4.63
N ARG A 261 -20.09 23.69 3.95
CA ARG A 261 -19.14 23.64 2.84
C ARG A 261 -17.79 24.21 3.27
N LEU A 262 -16.71 23.71 2.71
CA LEU A 262 -15.38 24.26 2.96
C LEU A 262 -15.33 25.70 2.44
N ASN A 263 -14.72 26.58 3.22
CA ASN A 263 -14.53 27.97 2.82
C ASN A 263 -13.59 28.01 1.60
N PRO A 264 -14.01 28.54 0.44
CA PRO A 264 -13.16 28.61 -0.76
C PRO A 264 -11.93 29.52 -0.56
N GLU A 265 -11.94 30.40 0.44
CA GLU A 265 -10.81 31.26 0.80
C GLU A 265 -9.74 30.57 1.63
N LEU A 266 -9.93 29.27 1.97
CA LEU A 266 -8.89 28.49 2.64
C LEU A 266 -7.57 28.58 1.85
N PRO A 267 -6.43 28.88 2.52
CA PRO A 267 -5.16 29.07 1.85
C PRO A 267 -4.79 27.87 0.97
N GLN A 268 -4.65 28.12 -0.33
CA GLN A 268 -4.17 27.11 -1.27
C GLN A 268 -2.64 27.03 -1.23
N PHE A 269 -2.10 25.84 -1.53
CA PHE A 269 -0.66 25.66 -1.71
C PHE A 269 -0.22 26.12 -3.10
N PRO A 270 1.07 26.50 -3.29
CA PRO A 270 1.59 26.90 -4.59
C PRO A 270 1.79 25.73 -5.56
N ALA A 271 1.89 26.04 -6.85
CA ALA A 271 2.34 25.11 -7.89
C ALA A 271 3.71 24.53 -7.56
N GLY A 272 3.91 23.25 -7.84
CA GLY A 272 5.11 22.48 -7.46
C GLY A 272 5.01 21.80 -6.09
N THR A 273 3.90 21.98 -5.36
CA THR A 273 3.65 21.25 -4.10
C THR A 273 3.63 19.74 -4.35
N GLN A 274 4.22 18.99 -3.43
CA GLN A 274 4.26 17.53 -3.48
C GLN A 274 3.66 16.94 -2.21
N VAL A 275 2.88 15.87 -2.38
CA VAL A 275 2.30 15.09 -1.28
C VAL A 275 2.71 13.64 -1.43
N ALA A 276 3.15 13.01 -0.33
CA ALA A 276 3.43 11.59 -0.29
C ALA A 276 2.51 10.88 0.72
N LEU A 277 2.10 9.66 0.39
CA LEU A 277 1.53 8.69 1.32
C LEU A 277 2.45 7.46 1.33
N VAL A 278 3.03 7.16 2.48
CA VAL A 278 3.93 6.02 2.67
C VAL A 278 3.23 5.01 3.56
N ARG A 279 3.11 3.77 3.08
CA ARG A 279 2.64 2.63 3.86
C ARG A 279 3.86 1.88 4.40
N GLN A 280 4.00 1.77 5.71
CA GLN A 280 5.06 1.00 6.37
C GLN A 280 4.49 -0.19 7.12
N MET A 281 5.17 -1.32 7.00
CA MET A 281 4.77 -2.59 7.60
C MET A 281 4.86 -2.53 9.13
N LEU A 282 3.82 -3.00 9.81
CA LEU A 282 3.88 -3.42 11.21
C LEU A 282 4.08 -4.93 11.30
N LEU A 283 4.72 -5.38 12.37
CA LEU A 283 4.89 -6.80 12.72
C LEU A 283 4.39 -7.06 14.13
N ILE A 284 4.21 -8.34 14.43
CA ILE A 284 3.96 -8.83 15.78
C ILE A 284 5.26 -9.47 16.25
N ASP A 285 5.86 -8.94 17.31
CA ASP A 285 7.07 -9.51 17.88
C ASP A 285 6.78 -10.79 18.68
N LYS A 286 7.84 -11.48 19.10
CA LYS A 286 7.76 -12.73 19.85
C LYS A 286 7.03 -12.61 21.19
N ASP A 287 6.94 -11.39 21.74
CA ASP A 287 6.25 -11.09 23.00
C ASP A 287 4.76 -10.74 22.73
N GLY A 288 4.38 -10.74 21.45
CA GLY A 288 3.05 -10.46 20.95
C GLY A 288 2.70 -8.97 20.99
N GLU A 289 3.72 -8.11 20.98
CA GLU A 289 3.58 -6.68 20.84
C GLU A 289 3.71 -6.24 19.38
N LEU A 290 3.03 -5.13 19.07
CA LEU A 290 3.05 -4.55 17.74
C LEU A 290 4.25 -3.60 17.60
N ALA A 291 5.07 -3.84 16.56
CA ALA A 291 6.25 -3.05 16.27
C ALA A 291 6.25 -2.58 14.81
N ALA A 292 6.59 -1.31 14.59
CA ALA A 292 6.82 -0.80 13.25
C ALA A 292 8.19 -1.21 12.71
N THR A 293 8.28 -1.27 11.38
CA THR A 293 9.51 -1.64 10.67
C THR A 293 9.96 -0.53 9.72
N GLY A 294 11.21 -0.63 9.27
CA GLY A 294 11.74 0.17 8.17
C GLY A 294 11.20 -0.21 6.77
N ILE A 295 10.38 -1.25 6.66
CA ILE A 295 9.89 -1.75 5.37
C ILE A 295 8.69 -0.92 4.90
N THR A 296 8.93 -0.18 3.82
CA THR A 296 7.93 0.51 3.04
C THR A 296 7.29 -0.47 2.05
N GLU A 297 5.98 -0.65 2.19
CA GLU A 297 5.14 -1.51 1.36
C GLU A 297 4.65 -0.76 0.11
N THR A 298 4.25 0.51 0.26
CA THR A 298 3.89 1.38 -0.87
C THR A 298 4.32 2.83 -0.65
N VAL A 299 4.56 3.54 -1.76
CA VAL A 299 4.77 4.98 -1.80
C VAL A 299 3.88 5.57 -2.88
N GLN A 300 2.91 6.39 -2.50
CA GLN A 300 2.12 7.18 -3.46
C GLN A 300 2.58 8.63 -3.41
N LEU A 301 2.94 9.19 -4.56
CA LEU A 301 3.36 10.59 -4.72
C LEU A 301 2.34 11.32 -5.59
N ARG A 302 2.07 12.58 -5.25
CA ARG A 302 1.32 13.50 -6.10
C ARG A 302 2.11 14.79 -6.22
N VAL A 303 2.35 15.21 -7.46
CA VAL A 303 2.94 16.52 -7.75
C VAL A 303 1.86 17.42 -8.33
N PHE A 304 1.64 18.57 -7.70
CA PHE A 304 0.65 19.55 -8.12
C PHE A 304 1.32 20.59 -9.00
N GLY A 305 1.34 20.38 -10.31
CA GLY A 305 1.87 21.37 -11.25
C GLY A 305 1.07 22.68 -11.25
N LYS A 306 -0.22 22.59 -10.93
CA LYS A 306 -1.14 23.69 -10.60
C LYS A 306 -2.16 23.18 -9.58
N ILE A 307 -3.04 24.04 -9.06
CA ILE A 307 -4.07 23.68 -8.07
C ILE A 307 -5.00 22.55 -8.58
N ASP A 308 -5.25 22.48 -9.87
CA ASP A 308 -6.14 21.54 -10.55
C ASP A 308 -5.42 20.47 -11.39
N ALA A 309 -4.08 20.51 -11.46
CA ALA A 309 -3.28 19.59 -12.26
C ALA A 309 -2.37 18.74 -11.35
N GLN A 310 -2.68 17.45 -11.24
CA GLN A 310 -1.93 16.48 -10.44
C GLN A 310 -1.29 15.38 -11.30
N TYR A 311 -0.03 15.07 -10.98
CA TYR A 311 0.72 13.95 -11.54
C TYR A 311 0.91 12.88 -10.45
N PRO A 312 0.15 11.77 -10.50
CA PRO A 312 0.27 10.68 -9.54
C PRO A 312 1.39 9.71 -9.93
N TYR A 313 2.08 9.19 -8.93
CA TYR A 313 3.04 8.09 -9.05
C TYR A 313 2.79 7.13 -7.92
N GLU A 314 3.01 5.84 -8.16
CA GLU A 314 2.93 4.84 -7.11
C GLU A 314 4.05 3.82 -7.24
N PHE A 315 4.63 3.46 -6.11
CA PHE A 315 5.56 2.35 -5.97
C PHE A 315 4.94 1.30 -5.06
N SER A 316 5.13 0.04 -5.41
CA SER A 316 4.71 -1.10 -4.60
C SER A 316 5.91 -1.99 -4.31
N LEU A 317 5.86 -2.66 -3.16
CA LEU A 317 6.85 -3.66 -2.78
C LEU A 317 6.72 -4.91 -3.66
N SER A 318 7.85 -5.34 -4.22
CA SER A 318 8.04 -6.65 -4.82
C SER A 318 8.88 -7.50 -3.87
N ARG A 319 8.34 -8.64 -3.42
CA ARG A 319 9.07 -9.54 -2.51
C ARG A 319 10.29 -10.11 -3.20
N VAL A 320 10.15 -10.47 -4.48
CA VAL A 320 11.25 -10.98 -5.30
C VAL A 320 12.39 -9.96 -5.36
N SER A 321 12.08 -8.70 -5.63
CA SER A 321 13.08 -7.63 -5.71
C SER A 321 13.68 -7.31 -4.34
N LEU A 322 12.86 -7.33 -3.28
CA LEU A 322 13.28 -7.07 -1.91
C LEU A 322 14.31 -8.10 -1.45
N PHE A 323 14.00 -9.39 -1.60
CA PHE A 323 14.89 -10.47 -1.17
C PHE A 323 16.14 -10.60 -2.05
N ALA A 324 16.06 -10.16 -3.32
CA ALA A 324 17.22 -10.05 -4.19
C ALA A 324 18.08 -8.80 -3.94
N GLY A 325 17.70 -7.93 -3.00
CA GLY A 325 18.39 -6.66 -2.74
C GLY A 325 18.35 -5.67 -3.90
N LYS A 326 17.41 -5.83 -4.83
CA LYS A 326 17.28 -5.00 -6.05
C LYS A 326 16.38 -3.81 -5.78
N SER A 327 16.88 -2.60 -6.02
CA SER A 327 16.10 -1.36 -5.94
C SER A 327 15.34 -1.16 -4.62
N GLY A 328 15.88 -1.70 -3.51
CA GLY A 328 15.19 -1.69 -2.22
C GLY A 328 13.84 -2.43 -2.23
N GLY A 329 13.62 -3.35 -3.17
CA GLY A 329 12.35 -4.06 -3.31
C GLY A 329 11.17 -3.21 -3.79
N LEU A 330 11.37 -1.95 -4.16
CA LEU A 330 10.31 -1.09 -4.67
C LEU A 330 10.31 -1.17 -6.21
N ARG A 331 9.11 -1.26 -6.79
CA ARG A 331 8.88 -1.11 -8.23
C ARG A 331 7.85 -0.01 -8.48
N PRO A 332 7.98 0.80 -9.54
CA PRO A 332 6.91 1.70 -9.96
C PRO A 332 5.72 0.88 -10.50
N LEU A 333 4.53 1.45 -10.41
CA LEU A 333 3.37 1.02 -11.19
C LEU A 333 3.36 1.73 -12.53
N GLU A 334 3.10 0.97 -13.60
CA GLU A 334 2.98 1.54 -14.94
C GLU A 334 1.66 2.34 -15.08
N PRO A 335 1.63 3.40 -15.92
CA PRO A 335 0.44 4.23 -16.15
C PRO A 335 -0.85 3.48 -16.47
N ASP A 336 -0.72 2.34 -17.16
CA ASP A 336 -1.81 1.48 -17.59
C ASP A 336 -1.84 0.12 -16.85
N GLU A 337 -1.02 -0.07 -15.81
CA GLU A 337 -1.04 -1.29 -14.99
C GLU A 337 -2.44 -1.47 -14.39
N LYS A 338 -3.04 -2.63 -14.69
CA LYS A 338 -4.38 -2.98 -14.24
C LYS A 338 -4.32 -4.08 -13.19
N ASP A 339 -5.19 -3.95 -12.21
CA ASP A 339 -5.37 -4.97 -11.19
C ASP A 339 -6.82 -5.00 -10.69
N LEU A 340 -7.18 -6.05 -9.94
CA LEU A 340 -8.43 -6.11 -9.18
C LEU A 340 -8.27 -5.37 -7.86
N ARG A 341 -9.33 -4.75 -7.35
CA ARG A 341 -9.29 -4.06 -6.06
C ARG A 341 -9.73 -5.04 -4.97
N THR A 342 -8.96 -5.19 -3.89
CA THR A 342 -9.34 -6.07 -2.76
C THR A 342 -9.40 -5.38 -1.38
N GLN A 343 -8.98 -4.11 -1.24
CA GLN A 343 -8.98 -3.39 0.05
C GLN A 343 -9.73 -2.05 -0.01
N LEU A 344 -9.17 -1.03 -0.68
CA LEU A 344 -9.72 0.33 -0.67
C LEU A 344 -11.01 0.44 -1.49
N LEU A 345 -12.10 0.85 -0.84
CA LEU A 345 -13.42 1.13 -1.45
C LEU A 345 -13.94 -0.01 -2.36
N VAL A 346 -13.74 -1.25 -1.95
CA VAL A 346 -14.12 -2.42 -2.75
C VAL A 346 -15.54 -2.88 -2.39
N SER A 347 -16.28 -3.34 -3.39
CA SER A 347 -17.50 -4.12 -3.17
C SER A 347 -17.18 -5.42 -2.41
N GLY A 348 -18.11 -5.92 -1.60
CA GLY A 348 -17.88 -7.15 -0.83
C GLY A 348 -17.67 -8.39 -1.68
N TYR A 349 -18.20 -8.39 -2.92
CA TYR A 349 -18.23 -9.55 -3.81
C TYR A 349 -16.86 -9.90 -4.40
N ASP A 350 -16.62 -11.20 -4.55
CA ASP A 350 -15.42 -11.75 -5.16
C ASP A 350 -15.51 -11.77 -6.69
N GLU A 351 -14.63 -11.02 -7.35
CA GLU A 351 -14.54 -10.90 -8.81
C GLU A 351 -14.27 -12.26 -9.52
N PHE A 352 -13.60 -13.20 -8.87
CA PHE A 352 -13.34 -14.55 -9.40
C PHE A 352 -14.58 -15.45 -9.36
N GLU A 353 -15.52 -15.19 -8.45
CA GLU A 353 -16.71 -16.03 -8.23
C GLU A 353 -17.96 -15.49 -8.94
N LEU A 354 -17.89 -14.28 -9.52
CA LEU A 354 -19.00 -13.72 -10.29
C LEU A 354 -19.29 -14.55 -11.55
N PRO A 355 -20.58 -14.87 -11.83
CA PRO A 355 -20.99 -15.62 -13.00
C PRO A 355 -20.94 -14.72 -14.25
N ASP A 356 -19.73 -14.45 -14.73
CA ASP A 356 -19.50 -13.69 -15.95
C ASP A 356 -18.63 -14.53 -16.90
N ASN A 357 -19.17 -14.75 -18.11
CA ASN A 357 -18.51 -15.48 -19.19
C ASN A 357 -17.65 -14.55 -20.08
N GLY A 358 -17.55 -13.28 -19.73
CA GLY A 358 -16.70 -12.30 -20.40
C GLY A 358 -15.20 -12.50 -20.10
N ASP A 359 -14.37 -11.79 -20.85
CA ASP A 359 -12.92 -11.71 -20.61
C ASP A 359 -12.65 -11.17 -19.20
N PHE A 360 -12.04 -12.01 -18.35
CA PHE A 360 -11.73 -11.70 -16.95
C PHE A 360 -10.89 -10.43 -16.79
N SER A 361 -10.05 -10.10 -17.78
CA SER A 361 -9.25 -8.86 -17.76
C SER A 361 -10.10 -7.59 -17.75
N ARG A 362 -11.36 -7.66 -18.21
CA ARG A 362 -12.32 -6.54 -18.17
C ARG A 362 -12.78 -6.19 -16.77
N LYS A 363 -12.60 -7.08 -15.79
CA LYS A 363 -12.88 -6.79 -14.36
C LYS A 363 -11.76 -5.96 -13.74
N MET A 364 -10.55 -6.03 -14.28
CA MET A 364 -9.40 -5.25 -13.81
C MET A 364 -9.56 -3.77 -14.14
N ARG A 365 -8.99 -2.92 -13.29
CA ARG A 365 -9.02 -1.45 -13.42
C ARG A 365 -7.61 -0.92 -13.33
N VAL A 366 -7.33 0.19 -14.00
CA VAL A 366 -6.04 0.88 -13.86
C VAL A 366 -5.84 1.24 -12.39
N THR A 367 -4.77 0.73 -11.78
CA THR A 367 -4.56 0.79 -10.34
C THR A 367 -4.50 2.24 -9.85
N MET A 368 -3.73 3.09 -10.54
CA MET A 368 -3.60 4.51 -10.18
C MET A 368 -4.89 5.33 -10.33
N GLN A 369 -5.88 4.86 -11.09
CA GLN A 369 -7.20 5.52 -11.15
C GLN A 369 -8.02 5.29 -9.89
N SER A 370 -7.72 4.24 -9.10
CA SER A 370 -8.44 3.97 -7.85
C SER A 370 -8.31 5.10 -6.82
N CYS A 371 -7.16 5.76 -6.77
CA CYS A 371 -6.92 6.86 -5.86
C CYS A 371 -7.74 8.11 -6.20
N ARG A 372 -8.10 8.33 -7.47
CA ARG A 372 -8.81 9.55 -7.90
C ARG A 372 -10.17 9.70 -7.23
N GLY A 373 -10.89 8.60 -6.98
CA GLY A 373 -12.21 8.65 -6.34
C GLY A 373 -12.22 9.28 -4.94
N CYS A 374 -11.08 9.31 -4.23
CA CYS A 374 -10.94 9.97 -2.93
C CYS A 374 -10.18 11.28 -2.96
N HIS A 375 -9.48 11.57 -4.06
CA HIS A 375 -8.49 12.65 -4.20
C HIS A 375 -8.75 13.53 -5.44
N GLU A 376 -10.00 13.59 -5.92
CA GLU A 376 -10.39 14.36 -7.11
C GLU A 376 -10.55 15.87 -6.87
N ARG A 377 -10.62 16.29 -5.61
CA ARG A 377 -10.72 17.71 -5.25
C ARG A 377 -9.43 18.45 -5.62
N THR A 378 -9.49 19.77 -5.71
CA THR A 378 -8.36 20.62 -6.10
C THR A 378 -7.65 21.21 -4.88
N GLY A 379 -6.37 21.56 -5.05
CA GLY A 379 -5.58 22.25 -4.05
C GLY A 379 -5.55 21.54 -2.69
N ILE A 380 -5.68 22.30 -1.60
CA ILE A 380 -5.63 21.74 -0.23
C ILE A 380 -6.77 20.74 0.05
N PHE A 381 -7.88 20.85 -0.70
CA PHE A 381 -9.01 19.94 -0.57
C PHE A 381 -8.74 18.55 -1.16
N ALA A 382 -7.70 18.42 -2.00
CA ALA A 382 -7.19 17.15 -2.53
C ALA A 382 -6.50 16.28 -1.47
N ILE A 383 -6.31 16.80 -0.25
CA ILE A 383 -5.65 16.14 0.88
C ILE A 383 -6.70 15.77 1.94
N PRO A 384 -7.28 14.54 1.90
CA PRO A 384 -8.31 14.08 2.84
C PRO A 384 -7.93 14.20 4.31
N SER A 385 -6.63 14.10 4.64
CA SER A 385 -6.12 14.27 6.00
C SER A 385 -6.42 15.66 6.58
N TYR A 386 -6.48 16.70 5.74
CA TYR A 386 -6.81 18.05 6.19
C TYR A 386 -8.31 18.30 6.26
N ILE A 387 -9.11 17.69 5.38
CA ILE A 387 -10.57 17.91 5.35
C ILE A 387 -11.35 16.94 6.25
N GLY A 388 -10.67 16.06 7.00
CA GLY A 388 -11.34 15.10 7.90
C GLY A 388 -11.91 13.87 7.19
N GLY A 389 -11.36 13.49 6.03
CA GLY A 389 -11.75 12.32 5.25
C GLY A 389 -12.44 12.63 3.92
N THR A 390 -12.72 11.58 3.13
CA THR A 390 -13.32 11.70 1.77
C THR A 390 -14.75 12.27 1.81
N TYR A 391 -15.51 11.89 2.84
CA TYR A 391 -16.84 12.41 3.13
C TYR A 391 -16.78 13.14 4.47
N PRO A 392 -16.34 14.41 4.47
CA PRO A 392 -16.28 15.16 5.72
C PRO A 392 -17.65 15.13 6.37
N ARG A 393 -17.72 14.57 7.58
CA ARG A 393 -18.89 14.79 8.42
C ARG A 393 -18.92 16.29 8.73
N PRO A 394 -20.10 16.92 8.86
CA PRO A 394 -20.18 18.29 9.36
C PRO A 394 -19.60 18.31 10.79
N GLN A 395 -18.30 18.56 10.88
CA GLN A 395 -17.58 18.86 12.10
C GLN A 395 -17.34 20.36 12.06
N TYR A 396 -17.60 21.05 13.17
CA TYR A 396 -17.43 22.51 13.22
C TYR A 396 -15.97 22.96 13.14
N HIS A 397 -15.00 22.04 13.14
CA HIS A 397 -13.59 22.32 13.03
C HIS A 397 -12.93 21.42 11.97
N LEU A 398 -11.82 21.91 11.40
CA LEU A 398 -10.89 21.07 10.64
C LEU A 398 -9.87 20.45 11.61
N PRO A 399 -9.27 19.30 11.27
CA PRO A 399 -8.14 18.75 12.00
C PRO A 399 -6.99 19.76 12.16
N LEU A 400 -6.39 19.80 13.35
CA LEU A 400 -5.20 20.62 13.60
C LEU A 400 -3.97 19.92 13.04
N LEU A 401 -3.27 20.56 12.10
CA LEU A 401 -2.06 20.02 11.49
C LEU A 401 -0.84 20.23 12.40
N GLY A 402 -0.12 19.16 12.69
CA GLY A 402 1.18 19.18 13.36
C GLY A 402 2.28 18.62 12.46
N ALA A 403 3.52 18.96 12.76
CA ALA A 403 4.69 18.34 12.13
C ALA A 403 5.12 17.11 12.95
N GLY A 404 5.24 15.96 12.29
CA GLY A 404 5.67 14.71 12.88
C GLY A 404 7.08 14.27 12.52
N TYR A 405 7.54 13.27 13.25
CA TYR A 405 8.69 12.43 12.87
C TYR A 405 8.64 11.12 13.65
N GLY A 406 9.33 10.11 13.14
CA GLY A 406 9.55 8.84 13.83
C GLY A 406 8.39 7.88 13.65
N ASP A 407 8.13 7.08 14.68
CA ASP A 407 7.18 5.96 14.64
C ASP A 407 5.77 6.31 15.14
N GLU A 408 5.40 7.58 15.05
CA GLU A 408 4.18 8.02 15.70
C GLU A 408 2.92 7.45 15.04
N GLN A 409 2.88 7.43 13.71
CA GLN A 409 1.79 6.78 12.97
C GLN A 409 1.78 5.26 13.16
N GLY A 410 2.94 4.62 13.42
CA GLY A 410 3.02 3.21 13.76
C GLY A 410 2.40 2.93 15.12
N ARG A 411 2.77 3.72 16.15
CA ARG A 411 2.17 3.64 17.49
C ARG A 411 0.65 3.83 17.46
N LEU A 412 0.16 4.82 16.73
CA LEU A 412 -1.28 5.09 16.59
C LEU A 412 -2.00 3.98 15.81
N SER A 413 -1.40 3.45 14.76
CA SER A 413 -1.96 2.30 14.02
C SER A 413 -2.00 1.06 14.90
N ALA A 414 -0.95 0.80 15.69
CA ALA A 414 -0.92 -0.28 16.66
C ALA A 414 -2.01 -0.12 17.74
N GLN A 415 -2.26 1.10 18.23
CA GLN A 415 -3.39 1.36 19.13
C GLN A 415 -4.72 1.01 18.45
N LYS A 416 -4.92 1.43 17.19
CA LYS A 416 -6.12 1.09 16.42
C LYS A 416 -6.27 -0.40 16.16
N LYS A 417 -5.17 -1.13 16.00
CA LYS A 417 -5.19 -2.58 15.88
C LYS A 417 -5.65 -3.25 17.18
N ARG A 418 -5.17 -2.78 18.33
CA ARG A 418 -5.55 -3.31 19.66
C ARG A 418 -7.04 -3.16 19.97
N GLU A 419 -7.73 -2.20 19.35
CA GLU A 419 -9.17 -2.00 19.46
C GLU A 419 -10.01 -3.04 18.67
N GLN A 420 -9.37 -3.86 17.81
CA GLN A 420 -10.09 -4.77 16.90
C GLN A 420 -10.32 -6.16 17.49
N TYR A 421 -11.47 -6.75 17.13
CA TYR A 421 -11.79 -8.15 17.46
C TYR A 421 -10.71 -9.13 16.99
N SER A 422 -10.21 -8.96 15.76
CA SER A 422 -9.16 -9.82 15.18
C SER A 422 -7.90 -9.85 16.04
N TRP A 423 -7.51 -8.72 16.64
CA TRP A 423 -6.37 -8.67 17.55
C TRP A 423 -6.64 -9.45 18.85
N GLY A 424 -7.80 -9.24 19.46
CA GLY A 424 -8.19 -9.97 20.68
C GLY A 424 -8.24 -11.48 20.45
N LEU A 425 -8.76 -11.92 19.31
CA LEU A 425 -8.80 -13.34 18.93
C LEU A 425 -7.39 -13.91 18.75
N LEU A 426 -6.51 -13.21 18.03
CA LEU A 426 -5.13 -13.67 17.82
C LEU A 426 -4.37 -13.85 19.13
N ARG A 427 -4.50 -12.88 20.04
CA ARG A 427 -3.88 -12.92 21.38
C ARG A 427 -4.41 -14.09 22.20
N GLY A 428 -5.72 -14.33 22.20
CA GLY A 428 -6.30 -15.49 22.89
C GLY A 428 -5.75 -16.82 22.36
N LEU A 429 -5.65 -16.97 21.04
CA LEU A 429 -5.11 -18.17 20.40
C LEU A 429 -3.59 -18.38 20.61
N TRP A 430 -2.87 -17.38 21.15
CA TRP A 430 -1.45 -17.53 21.53
C TRP A 430 -1.27 -17.96 22.98
N GLU A 431 -2.30 -17.79 23.79
CA GLU A 431 -2.34 -18.15 25.21
C GLU A 431 -2.90 -19.57 25.44
N ASP A 432 -3.68 -20.08 24.47
CA ASP A 432 -4.14 -21.48 24.36
C ASP A 432 -3.02 -22.42 23.89
#